data_AF-A0A538U399-F1
#
_entry.id   AF-A0A538U399-F1
#
_cell.length_a   1.000
_cell.length_b   1.000
_cell.length_c   1.000
_cell.angle_alpha   90.00
_cell.angle_beta   90.00
_cell.angle_gamma   90.00
#
_symmetry.space_group_name_H-M   'P 1'
#
loop_
_entity.id
_entity.type
_entity.pdbx_description
1 polymer ?
#
loop_
_entity_poly.entity_id
_entity_poly.type
_entity_poly.pdbx_seq_one_letter_code
_entity_poly.pdbx_strand_id
1 'polypeptide(L)'
;MCGWISAVWKPSPTGTHPRRESMEVILLEDLSGVGDKGATVNVKPGFARNFLLPRKLAIPTGTRSANLYQELQRQGQLRQEKLVAQARAEAAKLEGVEINVPAQANEEDTLFGSVTNADVADALARAGHVVDKRAIEMADHIKQLGRYDVTIKMGAGVTASVKVWVVRQ
;
A
#
# COMPACT_ATOMS: atom_id res chain seq x y z
N MET A 1 57.95 -69.14 -11.41
CA MET A 1 57.34 -68.23 -10.42
C MET A 1 57.19 -66.85 -11.05
N CYS A 2 56.16 -66.11 -10.62
CA CYS A 2 55.79 -64.75 -11.01
C CYS A 2 54.90 -64.64 -12.26
N GLY A 3 53.60 -64.86 -12.04
CA GLY A 3 52.54 -64.44 -12.96
C GLY A 3 52.21 -62.95 -12.76
N TRP A 4 52.10 -62.22 -13.86
CA TRP A 4 51.62 -60.85 -13.91
C TRP A 4 50.10 -60.82 -13.75
N ILE A 5 49.59 -60.08 -12.76
CA ILE A 5 48.16 -59.80 -12.62
C ILE A 5 47.94 -58.36 -13.03
N SER A 6 47.28 -58.16 -14.18
CA SER A 6 46.82 -56.85 -14.65
C SER A 6 45.78 -56.30 -13.67
N ALA A 7 46.10 -55.18 -13.04
CA ALA A 7 45.15 -54.40 -12.26
C ALA A 7 44.17 -53.71 -13.21
N VAL A 8 42.93 -54.22 -13.25
CA VAL A 8 41.78 -53.55 -13.88
C VAL A 8 41.46 -52.29 -13.07
N TRP A 9 41.69 -51.12 -13.67
CA TRP A 9 41.18 -49.86 -13.17
C TRP A 9 39.66 -49.81 -13.35
N LYS A 10 38.90 -49.87 -12.26
CA LYS A 10 37.47 -49.54 -12.26
C LYS A 10 37.31 -48.06 -11.93
N PRO A 11 36.73 -47.23 -12.80
CA PRO A 11 36.25 -45.92 -12.38
C PRO A 11 35.14 -46.12 -11.33
N SER A 12 35.21 -45.35 -10.26
CA SER A 12 34.18 -45.30 -9.22
C SER A 12 32.84 -44.88 -9.83
N PRO A 13 31.70 -45.42 -9.34
CA PRO A 13 30.39 -44.96 -9.79
C PRO A 13 30.26 -43.49 -9.39
N THR A 14 30.14 -42.63 -10.40
CA THR A 14 29.83 -41.21 -10.25
C THR A 14 28.65 -41.07 -9.30
N GLY A 15 28.92 -40.46 -8.13
CA GLY A 15 27.90 -40.19 -7.14
C GLY A 15 26.72 -39.49 -7.80
N THR A 16 25.55 -40.10 -7.66
CA THR A 16 24.24 -39.50 -7.85
C THR A 16 24.27 -38.05 -7.39
N HIS A 17 24.12 -37.08 -8.31
CA HIS A 17 23.97 -35.68 -7.93
C HIS A 17 22.74 -35.58 -7.03
N PRO A 18 22.90 -35.33 -5.72
CA PRO A 18 21.73 -35.22 -4.86
C PRO A 18 20.90 -34.07 -5.40
N ARG A 19 19.62 -34.36 -5.63
CA ARG A 19 18.60 -33.42 -6.07
C ARG A 19 18.82 -32.08 -5.40
N ARG A 20 18.89 -30.99 -6.19
CA ARG A 20 18.95 -29.59 -5.77
C ARG A 20 18.47 -29.41 -4.33
N GLU A 21 19.39 -29.43 -3.37
CA GLU A 21 19.06 -29.02 -2.02
C GLU A 21 18.69 -27.55 -2.12
N SER A 22 17.45 -27.25 -1.79
CA SER A 22 16.87 -25.93 -1.90
C SER A 22 16.26 -25.62 -0.53
N MET A 23 16.64 -24.51 0.06
CA MET A 23 16.23 -24.05 1.37
C MET A 23 15.24 -22.90 1.21
N GLU A 24 14.10 -23.04 1.85
CA GLU A 24 13.06 -22.01 1.85
C GLU A 24 13.34 -20.96 2.94
N VAL A 25 13.32 -19.70 2.54
CA VAL A 25 13.56 -18.55 3.42
C VAL A 25 12.59 -17.42 3.10
N ILE A 26 12.22 -16.65 4.12
CA ILE A 26 11.44 -15.43 4.01
C ILE A 26 12.41 -14.26 4.00
N LEU A 27 12.38 -13.43 2.95
CA LEU A 27 13.23 -12.24 2.86
C LEU A 27 12.73 -11.13 3.79
N LEU A 28 13.64 -10.45 4.49
CA LEU A 28 13.33 -9.31 5.34
C LEU A 28 13.54 -7.96 4.65
N GLU A 29 14.31 -7.97 3.58
CA GLU A 29 14.63 -6.82 2.73
C GLU A 29 14.44 -7.19 1.27
N ASP A 30 14.30 -6.17 0.42
CA ASP A 30 14.24 -6.33 -1.02
C ASP A 30 15.64 -6.64 -1.55
N LEU A 31 15.76 -7.71 -2.33
CA LEU A 31 17.02 -8.16 -2.92
C LEU A 31 16.84 -8.32 -4.43
N SER A 32 17.56 -7.48 -5.19
CA SER A 32 17.54 -7.52 -6.65
C SER A 32 17.92 -8.90 -7.19
N GLY A 33 17.02 -9.47 -8.00
CA GLY A 33 17.20 -10.79 -8.60
C GLY A 33 16.86 -11.99 -7.70
N VAL A 34 16.48 -11.77 -6.44
CA VAL A 34 16.02 -12.83 -5.52
C VAL A 34 14.54 -12.66 -5.21
N GLY A 35 14.09 -11.46 -4.84
CA GLY A 35 12.69 -11.14 -4.59
C GLY A 35 12.51 -9.98 -3.62
N ASP A 36 11.25 -9.56 -3.47
CA ASP A 36 10.84 -8.45 -2.62
C ASP A 36 10.83 -8.82 -1.13
N LYS A 37 10.82 -7.79 -0.28
CA LYS A 37 10.64 -7.94 1.16
C LYS A 37 9.36 -8.72 1.50
N GLY A 38 9.52 -9.74 2.33
CA GLY A 38 8.42 -10.61 2.80
C GLY A 38 8.12 -11.78 1.89
N ALA A 39 8.75 -11.86 0.70
CA ALA A 39 8.58 -13.00 -0.19
C ALA A 39 9.19 -14.26 0.42
N THR A 40 8.49 -15.38 0.26
CA THR A 40 9.04 -16.71 0.56
C THR A 40 9.71 -17.25 -0.69
N VAL A 41 11.03 -17.42 -0.64
CA VAL A 41 11.85 -17.81 -1.78
C VAL A 41 12.62 -19.09 -1.48
N ASN A 42 12.79 -19.91 -2.52
CA ASN A 42 13.55 -21.14 -2.42
C ASN A 42 14.96 -20.94 -2.99
N VAL A 43 15.97 -20.91 -2.12
CA VAL A 43 17.35 -20.58 -2.45
C VAL A 43 18.29 -21.75 -2.21
N LYS A 44 19.52 -21.70 -2.73
CA LYS A 44 20.53 -22.72 -2.40
C LYS A 44 20.91 -22.62 -0.91
N PRO A 45 21.07 -23.74 -0.18
CA PRO A 45 21.44 -23.74 1.24
C PRO A 45 22.72 -22.97 1.54
N GLY A 46 23.72 -23.06 0.66
CA GLY A 46 24.96 -22.30 0.82
C GLY A 46 24.75 -20.79 0.74
N PHE A 47 23.85 -20.33 -0.15
CA PHE A 47 23.52 -18.91 -0.25
C PHE A 47 22.76 -18.42 0.99
N ALA A 48 21.81 -19.22 1.50
CA ALA A 48 21.13 -18.91 2.74
C ALA A 48 22.12 -18.81 3.92
N ARG A 49 22.89 -19.87 4.18
CA ARG A 49 23.76 -19.97 5.37
C ARG A 49 24.94 -19.00 5.38
N ASN A 50 25.52 -18.70 4.22
CA ASN A 50 26.73 -17.87 4.16
C ASN A 50 26.43 -16.38 3.92
N PHE A 51 25.29 -16.05 3.31
CA PHE A 51 24.98 -14.68 2.90
C PHE A 51 23.73 -14.15 3.60
N LEU A 52 22.58 -14.81 3.45
CA LEU A 52 21.29 -14.26 3.91
C LEU A 52 21.12 -14.28 5.44
N LEU A 53 21.40 -15.42 6.09
CA LEU A 53 21.22 -15.57 7.53
C LEU A 53 22.21 -14.72 8.35
N PRO A 54 23.53 -14.73 8.08
CA PRO A 54 24.49 -13.95 8.87
C PRO A 54 24.24 -12.44 8.77
N ARG A 55 23.77 -11.98 7.60
CA ARG A 55 23.43 -10.58 7.35
C ARG A 55 22.02 -10.20 7.80
N LYS A 56 21.25 -11.14 8.36
CA LYS A 56 19.85 -10.94 8.79
C LYS A 56 18.93 -10.44 7.65
N LEU A 57 19.21 -10.86 6.42
CA LEU A 57 18.42 -10.52 5.23
C LEU A 57 17.25 -11.50 5.02
N ALA A 58 17.28 -12.67 5.67
CA ALA A 58 16.20 -13.65 5.57
C ALA A 58 16.04 -14.50 6.84
N ILE A 59 14.84 -15.07 7.01
CA ILE A 59 14.47 -15.98 8.10
C ILE A 59 14.07 -17.34 7.51
N PRO A 60 14.52 -18.48 8.05
CA PRO A 60 14.05 -19.80 7.62
C PRO A 60 12.56 -20.00 7.96
N THR A 61 11.77 -20.51 7.01
CA THR A 61 10.31 -20.68 7.13
C THR A 61 9.88 -21.57 8.30
N GLY A 62 10.69 -22.55 8.70
CA GLY A 62 10.38 -23.48 9.80
C GLY A 62 10.62 -22.96 11.22
N THR A 63 10.93 -21.68 11.40
CA THR A 63 11.26 -21.12 12.73
C THR A 63 10.06 -20.43 13.38
N ARG A 64 10.04 -20.36 14.71
CA ARG A 64 9.05 -19.54 15.45
C ARG A 64 9.02 -18.09 14.96
N SER A 65 10.18 -17.56 14.58
CA SER A 65 10.34 -16.21 14.04
C SER A 65 9.63 -16.00 12.71
N ALA A 66 9.60 -17.02 11.84
CA ALA A 66 8.86 -16.97 10.57
C ALA A 66 7.35 -16.87 10.80
N ASN A 67 6.80 -17.69 11.71
CA ASN A 67 5.38 -17.63 12.06
C ASN A 67 4.99 -16.27 12.65
N LEU A 68 5.83 -15.70 13.53
CA LEU A 68 5.61 -14.36 14.09
C LEU A 68 5.64 -13.28 13.00
N TYR A 69 6.59 -13.37 12.07
CA TYR A 69 6.70 -12.41 10.98
C TYR A 69 5.47 -12.44 10.05
N GLN A 70 5.00 -13.64 9.68
CA GLN A 70 3.80 -13.81 8.88
C GLN A 70 2.57 -13.26 9.59
N GLU A 71 2.42 -13.51 10.89
CA GLU A 71 1.30 -12.98 11.66
C GLU A 71 1.35 -11.44 11.75
N LEU A 72 2.53 -10.85 11.98
CA LEU A 72 2.70 -9.39 11.97
C LEU A 72 2.37 -8.78 10.60
N GLN A 73 2.79 -9.43 9.50
CA GLN A 73 2.43 -9.00 8.15
C GLN A 73 0.93 -9.05 7.94
N ARG A 74 0.29 -10.18 8.28
CA ARG A 74 -1.16 -10.37 8.16
C ARG A 74 -1.92 -9.32 8.96
N GLN A 75 -1.51 -9.04 10.20
CA GLN A 75 -2.10 -7.98 11.02
C GLN A 75 -1.89 -6.59 10.43
N GLY A 76 -0.72 -6.33 9.82
CA GLY A 76 -0.45 -5.10 9.07
C GLY A 76 -1.40 -4.93 7.88
N GLN A 77 -1.53 -5.97 7.05
CA GLN A 77 -2.42 -6.00 5.90
C GLN A 77 -3.88 -5.78 6.31
N LEU A 78 -4.37 -6.53 7.30
CA LEU A 78 -5.74 -6.38 7.81
C LEU A 78 -6.01 -4.96 8.36
N ARG A 79 -5.02 -4.33 9.01
CA ARG A 79 -5.16 -2.94 9.45
C ARG A 79 -5.26 -1.99 8.27
N GLN A 80 -4.39 -2.16 7.27
CA GLN A 80 -4.41 -1.33 6.07
C GLN A 80 -5.73 -1.49 5.29
N GLU A 81 -6.19 -2.73 5.11
CA GLU A 81 -7.46 -3.03 4.45
C GLU A 81 -8.64 -2.42 5.20
N LYS A 82 -8.65 -2.48 6.54
CA LYS A 82 -9.68 -1.81 7.36
C LYS A 82 -9.67 -0.30 7.16
N LEU A 83 -8.50 0.33 7.14
CA LEU A 83 -8.38 1.77 6.89
C LEU A 83 -8.89 2.14 5.50
N VAL A 84 -8.50 1.39 4.48
CA VAL A 84 -8.98 1.58 3.10
C VAL A 84 -10.49 1.36 3.01
N ALA A 85 -11.03 0.33 3.66
CA ALA A 85 -12.45 0.03 3.67
C ALA A 85 -13.27 1.14 4.36
N GLN A 86 -12.78 1.66 5.51
CA GLN A 86 -13.39 2.80 6.19
C GLN A 86 -13.38 4.05 5.30
N ALA A 87 -12.22 4.38 4.72
CA ALA A 87 -12.08 5.52 3.81
C ALA A 87 -13.00 5.40 2.58
N ARG A 88 -13.13 4.20 1.99
CA ARG A 88 -14.07 3.94 0.89
C ARG A 88 -15.54 4.07 1.30
N ALA A 89 -15.89 3.56 2.48
CA ALA A 89 -17.25 3.66 2.99
C ALA A 89 -17.64 5.12 3.26
N GLU A 90 -16.72 5.95 3.74
CA GLU A 90 -16.93 7.39 3.92
C GLU A 90 -16.96 8.13 2.58
N ALA A 91 -16.06 7.80 1.66
CA ALA A 91 -16.05 8.36 0.31
C ALA A 91 -17.37 8.10 -0.42
N ALA A 92 -17.91 6.88 -0.35
CA ALA A 92 -19.19 6.53 -0.97
C ALA A 92 -20.38 7.31 -0.40
N LYS A 93 -20.30 7.77 0.86
CA LYS A 93 -21.33 8.63 1.45
C LYS A 93 -21.24 10.07 0.98
N LEU A 94 -20.04 10.52 0.60
CA LEU A 94 -19.76 11.87 0.11
C LEU A 94 -19.98 11.98 -1.40
N GLU A 95 -19.84 10.87 -2.12
CA GLU A 95 -19.93 10.84 -3.57
C GLU A 95 -21.35 11.22 -4.04
N GLY A 96 -21.43 12.34 -4.76
CA GLY A 96 -22.69 12.87 -5.24
C GLY A 96 -23.50 13.68 -4.22
N VAL A 97 -22.96 13.92 -3.02
CA VAL A 97 -23.58 14.87 -2.09
C VAL A 97 -23.53 16.28 -2.70
N GLU A 98 -24.67 16.95 -2.64
CA GLU A 98 -24.82 18.33 -3.06
C GLU A 98 -24.89 19.22 -1.81
N ILE A 99 -23.94 20.14 -1.68
CA ILE A 99 -23.93 21.09 -0.56
C ILE A 99 -24.20 22.50 -1.06
N ASN A 100 -24.98 23.25 -0.28
CA ASN A 100 -25.26 24.65 -0.54
C ASN A 100 -24.39 25.51 0.38
N VAL A 101 -23.57 26.37 -0.21
CA VAL A 101 -22.76 27.36 0.50
C VAL A 101 -23.38 28.73 0.25
N PRO A 102 -24.09 29.31 1.25
CA PRO A 102 -24.63 30.66 1.13
C PRO A 102 -23.48 31.68 1.18
N ALA A 103 -23.43 32.58 0.19
CA ALA A 103 -22.44 33.64 0.12
C ALA A 103 -23.04 34.94 -0.40
N GLN A 104 -22.50 36.08 0.03
CA GLN A 104 -22.89 37.39 -0.48
C GLN A 104 -22.25 37.64 -1.85
N ALA A 105 -23.08 37.97 -2.84
CA ALA A 105 -22.68 38.23 -4.21
C ALA A 105 -23.32 39.52 -4.75
N ASN A 106 -22.66 40.15 -5.72
CA ASN A 106 -23.13 41.33 -6.42
C ASN A 106 -24.14 40.97 -7.53
N GLU A 107 -24.63 41.98 -8.26
CA GLU A 107 -25.56 41.80 -9.38
C GLU A 107 -24.92 41.04 -10.57
N GLU A 108 -23.58 41.04 -10.66
CA GLU A 108 -22.78 40.35 -11.69
C GLU A 108 -22.35 38.93 -11.28
N ASP A 109 -23.05 38.31 -10.32
CA ASP A 109 -22.80 36.96 -9.80
C ASP A 109 -21.36 36.70 -9.28
N THR A 110 -20.64 37.77 -8.97
CA THR A 110 -19.33 37.76 -8.34
C THR A 110 -19.48 37.92 -6.83
N LEU A 111 -18.79 37.07 -6.07
CA LEU A 111 -18.83 37.12 -4.62
C LEU A 111 -18.04 38.33 -4.09
N PHE A 112 -18.56 38.97 -3.04
CA PHE A 112 -17.81 40.01 -2.32
C PHE A 112 -16.60 39.43 -1.57
N GLY A 113 -16.64 38.13 -1.24
CA GLY A 113 -15.55 37.37 -0.65
C GLY A 113 -15.11 36.21 -1.53
N SER A 114 -14.40 35.26 -0.92
CA SER A 114 -14.00 34.01 -1.57
C SER A 114 -14.44 32.84 -0.72
N VAL A 115 -15.06 31.83 -1.33
CA VAL A 115 -15.31 30.56 -0.64
C VAL A 115 -13.99 29.79 -0.59
N THR A 116 -13.56 29.49 0.63
CA THR A 116 -12.33 28.75 0.93
C THR A 116 -12.63 27.29 1.24
N ASN A 117 -11.59 26.46 1.35
CA ASN A 117 -11.73 25.08 1.83
C ASN A 117 -12.38 25.00 3.22
N ALA A 118 -12.21 26.03 4.07
CA ALA A 118 -12.80 26.05 5.40
C ALA A 118 -14.34 26.17 5.33
N ASP A 119 -14.85 27.05 4.45
CA ASP A 119 -16.29 27.25 4.27
C ASP A 119 -16.97 25.99 3.71
N VAL A 120 -16.28 25.29 2.80
CA VAL A 120 -16.72 23.99 2.26
C VAL A 120 -16.73 22.92 3.35
N ALA A 121 -15.69 22.86 4.19
CA ALA A 121 -15.62 21.92 5.31
C ALA A 121 -16.74 22.18 6.33
N ASP A 122 -17.03 23.44 6.65
CA ASP A 122 -18.12 23.82 7.55
C ASP A 122 -19.49 23.47 6.96
N ALA A 123 -19.69 23.68 5.66
CA ALA A 123 -20.91 23.27 4.96
C ALA A 123 -21.11 21.74 4.96
N LEU A 124 -20.04 20.98 4.75
CA LEU A 124 -20.04 19.52 4.86
C LEU A 124 -20.33 19.05 6.30
N ALA A 125 -19.75 19.72 7.30
CA ALA A 125 -20.00 19.41 8.70
C ALA A 125 -21.47 19.62 9.07
N ARG A 126 -22.12 20.68 8.55
CA ARG A 126 -23.57 20.91 8.69
C ARG A 126 -24.40 19.81 8.02
N ALA A 127 -23.92 19.24 6.91
CA ALA A 127 -24.55 18.11 6.24
C ALA A 127 -24.31 16.76 6.97
N GLY A 128 -23.56 16.75 8.08
CA GLY A 128 -23.27 15.55 8.87
C GLY A 128 -21.99 14.82 8.46
N HIS A 129 -21.17 15.42 7.60
CA HIS A 129 -19.89 14.86 7.16
C HIS A 129 -18.72 15.70 7.67
N VAL A 130 -18.01 15.20 8.68
CA VAL A 130 -16.85 15.88 9.24
C VAL A 130 -15.62 15.56 8.39
N VAL A 131 -15.16 16.54 7.61
CA VAL A 131 -13.97 16.43 6.74
C VAL A 131 -12.96 17.51 7.13
N ASP A 132 -11.66 17.16 7.14
CA ASP A 132 -10.60 18.14 7.37
C ASP A 132 -10.39 19.02 6.14
N LYS A 133 -10.26 20.34 6.34
CA LYS A 133 -9.99 21.32 5.27
C LYS A 133 -8.74 21.02 4.43
N ARG A 134 -7.78 20.26 4.97
CA ARG A 134 -6.55 19.81 4.26
C ARG A 134 -6.81 18.65 3.30
N ALA A 135 -7.88 17.90 3.52
CA ALA A 135 -8.29 16.82 2.63
C ALA A 135 -9.01 17.36 1.38
N ILE A 136 -9.50 18.61 1.43
CA ILE A 136 -10.22 19.25 0.33
C ILE A 136 -9.22 19.77 -0.69
N GLU A 137 -9.30 19.26 -1.91
CA GLU A 137 -8.51 19.73 -3.05
C GLU A 137 -9.35 20.61 -3.94
N MET A 138 -9.01 21.89 -3.93
CA MET A 138 -9.58 22.91 -4.77
C MET A 138 -8.42 23.68 -5.43
N ALA A 139 -8.45 23.82 -6.75
CA ALA A 139 -7.36 24.45 -7.50
C ALA A 139 -7.27 25.95 -7.21
N ASP A 140 -8.43 26.63 -7.18
CA ASP A 140 -8.56 28.06 -6.92
C ASP A 140 -9.76 28.34 -6.01
N HIS A 141 -9.69 29.44 -5.28
CA HIS A 141 -10.81 29.90 -4.45
C HIS A 141 -12.00 30.29 -5.32
N ILE A 142 -13.22 29.91 -4.91
CA ILE A 142 -14.43 30.23 -5.66
C ILE A 142 -14.83 31.68 -5.39
N LYS A 143 -14.91 32.47 -6.46
CA LYS A 143 -15.26 33.91 -6.43
C LYS A 143 -16.54 34.23 -7.21
N GLN A 144 -17.20 33.23 -7.79
CA GLN A 144 -18.43 33.41 -8.55
C GLN A 144 -19.51 32.45 -8.05
N LEU A 145 -20.77 32.86 -8.20
CA LEU A 145 -21.90 31.97 -7.97
C LEU A 145 -21.90 30.90 -9.06
N GLY A 146 -22.23 29.67 -8.69
CA GLY A 146 -22.23 28.57 -9.63
C GLY A 146 -22.12 27.21 -8.97
N ARG A 147 -21.89 26.22 -9.82
CA ARG A 147 -21.72 24.83 -9.44
C ARG A 147 -20.27 24.43 -9.65
N TYR A 148 -19.65 23.88 -8.61
CA TYR A 148 -18.26 23.47 -8.62
C TYR A 148 -18.14 22.03 -8.13
N ASP A 149 -17.38 21.22 -8.85
CA ASP A 149 -17.03 19.86 -8.41
C ASP A 149 -15.72 19.94 -7.63
N VAL A 150 -15.78 19.61 -6.34
CA VAL A 150 -14.63 19.65 -5.43
C VAL A 150 -14.22 18.23 -5.07
N THR A 151 -12.93 17.94 -5.16
CA THR A 151 -12.38 16.61 -4.84
C THR A 151 -11.90 16.58 -3.40
N ILE A 152 -12.27 15.54 -2.67
CA ILE A 152 -11.86 15.31 -1.28
C ILE A 152 -10.98 14.07 -1.24
N LYS A 153 -9.74 14.22 -0.78
CA LYS A 153 -8.81 13.14 -0.51
C LYS A 153 -9.14 12.47 0.82
N MET A 154 -9.77 11.32 0.72
CA MET A 154 -9.95 10.41 1.85
C MET A 154 -8.65 9.61 2.03
N GLY A 155 -8.35 9.23 3.27
CA GLY A 155 -7.10 8.53 3.60
C GLY A 155 -6.88 7.26 2.75
N ALA A 156 -5.62 6.82 2.68
CA ALA A 156 -5.23 5.58 1.99
C ALA A 156 -5.48 5.57 0.45
N GLY A 157 -5.39 6.73 -0.20
CA GLY A 157 -5.43 6.85 -1.66
C GLY A 157 -6.84 6.84 -2.25
N VAL A 158 -7.87 7.07 -1.44
CA VAL A 158 -9.27 7.12 -1.87
C VAL A 158 -9.67 8.57 -2.08
N THR A 159 -10.39 8.88 -3.16
CA THR A 159 -10.92 10.23 -3.41
C THR A 159 -12.43 10.20 -3.57
N ALA A 160 -13.11 11.26 -3.17
CA ALA A 160 -14.54 11.47 -3.37
C ALA A 160 -14.78 12.81 -4.07
N SER A 161 -15.78 12.87 -4.95
CA SER A 161 -16.20 14.12 -5.60
C SER A 161 -17.51 14.62 -5.00
N VAL A 162 -17.52 15.89 -4.58
CA VAL A 162 -18.67 16.56 -3.98
C VAL A 162 -19.07 17.75 -4.84
N LYS A 163 -20.37 17.94 -5.02
CA LYS A 163 -20.91 19.06 -5.79
C LYS A 163 -21.24 20.22 -4.87
N VAL A 164 -20.56 21.33 -5.06
CA VAL A 164 -20.74 22.55 -4.27
C VAL A 164 -21.56 23.55 -5.08
N TRP A 165 -22.70 23.93 -4.52
CA TRP A 165 -23.55 24.99 -5.04
C TRP A 165 -23.31 26.25 -4.22
N VAL A 166 -22.83 27.29 -4.87
CA VAL A 166 -22.69 28.60 -4.23
C VAL A 166 -23.95 29.39 -4.53
N VAL A 167 -24.75 29.64 -3.49
CA VAL A 167 -26.05 30.32 -3.59
C VAL A 167 -25.97 31.71 -2.97
N ARG A 168 -26.70 32.66 -3.55
CA ARG A 168 -26.81 34.01 -3.01
C ARG A 168 -27.56 33.95 -1.68
N GLN A 169 -26.95 34.50 -0.62
CA GLN A 169 -27.57 34.66 0.69
C GLN A 169 -28.68 35.72 0.66
#